data_AF-G4F6L4-F1
#
_entry.id   AF-G4F6L4-F1
#
_cell.length_a   1.000
_cell.length_b   1.000
_cell.length_c   1.000
_cell.angle_alpha   90.00
_cell.angle_beta   90.00
_cell.angle_gamma   90.00
#
_symmetry.space_group_name_H-M   'P 1'
#
loop_
_entity.id
_entity.type
_entity.pdbx_description
1 polymer ?
#
loop_
_entity_poly.entity_id
_entity_poly.type
_entity_poly.pdbx_seq_one_letter_code
_entity_poly.pdbx_strand_id
1 'polypeptide(L)' 'MATFIVYRAVKEGAEIDSQPEWWVVDTRETSDRDGELVRHRCATKPEADREVRQLNEQYDAT' A
#
# COMPACT_ATOMS: atom_id res chain seq x y z
N MET A 1 -7.56 14.25 -2.75
CA MET A 1 -7.08 13.06 -3.49
C MET A 1 -6.42 12.15 -2.47
N ALA A 2 -6.61 10.83 -2.49
CA ALA A 2 -5.97 9.96 -1.50
C ALA A 2 -4.45 9.90 -1.76
N THR A 3 -3.66 10.08 -0.69
CA THR A 3 -2.19 10.09 -0.71
C THR A 3 -1.63 8.66 -0.80
N PHE A 4 -2.36 7.70 -0.23
CA PHE A 4 -1.99 6.28 -0.20
C PHE A 4 -3.11 5.42 -0.77
N ILE A 5 -2.73 4.36 -1.51
CA ILE A 5 -3.64 3.41 -2.16
C ILE A 5 -3.20 1.97 -1.90
N VAL A 6 -4.16 1.04 -1.76
CA VAL A 6 -3.89 -0.40 -1.61
C VAL A 6 -3.80 -1.09 -2.97
N TYR A 7 -2.72 -1.82 -3.19
CA TYR A 7 -2.53 -2.72 -4.33
C TYR A 7 -2.45 -4.17 -3.88
N ARG A 8 -2.99 -5.08 -4.69
CA ARG A 8 -2.78 -6.52 -4.52
C ARG A 8 -1.59 -6.94 -5.36
N ALA A 9 -0.51 -7.35 -4.73
CA ALA A 9 0.61 -7.96 -5.42
C ALA A 9 0.26 -9.43 -5.72
N VAL A 10 0.31 -9.76 -7.01
CA VAL A 10 0.14 -11.12 -7.50
C VAL A 10 1.48 -11.50 -8.12
N LYS A 11 2.13 -12.56 -7.61
CA LYS A 11 3.29 -13.13 -8.29
C LYS A 11 2.79 -13.83 -9.56
N GLU A 12 3.28 -13.39 -10.72
CA GLU A 12 3.06 -14.09 -11.99
C GLU A 12 4.13 -15.21 -12.10
N GLY A 13 3.70 -16.48 -12.16
CA GLY A 13 4.60 -17.63 -12.25
C GLY A 13 3.91 -18.97 -11.96
N ALA A 14 4.60 -20.09 -12.23
CA ALA A 14 4.06 -21.45 -12.07
C ALA A 14 3.82 -21.86 -10.60
N GLU A 15 4.33 -21.10 -9.65
CA GLU A 15 4.21 -21.32 -8.21
C GLU A 15 3.22 -20.31 -7.60
N ILE A 16 1.94 -20.42 -7.98
CA ILE A 16 0.83 -19.67 -7.35
C ILE A 16 0.48 -20.33 -6.00
N ASP A 17 1.46 -20.47 -5.10
CA ASP A 17 1.25 -21.10 -3.79
C ASP A 17 1.45 -20.11 -2.62
N SER A 18 1.97 -18.91 -2.89
CA SER A 18 2.16 -17.88 -1.85
C SER A 18 0.99 -16.91 -1.85
N GLN A 19 0.30 -16.82 -0.72
CA GLN A 19 -0.86 -15.97 -0.43
C GLN A 19 -0.73 -14.55 -1.04
N PRO A 20 -1.83 -13.94 -1.51
CA PRO A 20 -1.76 -12.59 -2.09
C PRO A 20 -1.24 -11.58 -1.07
N GLU A 21 -0.16 -10.89 -1.42
CA GLU A 21 0.39 -9.80 -0.62
C GLU A 21 -0.38 -8.50 -0.94
N TRP A 22 -0.69 -7.72 0.09
CA TRP A 22 -1.39 -6.43 -0.05
C TRP A 22 -0.44 -5.31 0.29
N TRP A 23 -0.21 -4.38 -0.64
CA TRP A 23 0.78 -3.31 -0.50
C TRP A 23 0.08 -1.98 -0.37
N VAL A 24 0.49 -1.18 0.62
CA VAL A 24 0.08 0.22 0.75
C VAL A 24 1.11 1.08 0.04
N VAL A 25 0.68 1.71 -1.05
CA VAL A 25 1.52 2.45 -1.99
C VAL A 25 1.30 3.93 -1.83
N ASP A 26 2.38 4.69 -1.76
CA ASP A 26 2.38 6.15 -1.77
C ASP A 26 2.23 6.66 -3.21
N THR A 27 1.11 7.31 -3.49
CA THR A 27 0.79 7.81 -4.84
C THR A 27 1.21 9.24 -5.08
N ARG A 28 1.89 9.89 -4.13
CA ARG A 28 2.48 11.21 -4.34
C ARG A 28 3.54 11.16 -5.43
N GLU A 29 3.93 12.29 -5.96
CA GLU A 29 5.05 12.35 -6.92
C GLU A 29 6.37 11.99 -6.23
N THR A 30 7.31 11.39 -6.96
CA THR A 30 8.60 10.94 -6.40
C THR A 30 9.35 12.07 -5.66
N SER A 31 9.19 13.31 -6.11
CA SER A 31 9.78 14.50 -5.48
C SER A 31 9.17 14.87 -4.13
N ASP A 32 7.95 14.42 -3.84
CA ASP A 32 7.19 14.68 -2.61
C ASP A 32 7.19 13.47 -1.65
N ARG A 33 7.63 12.29 -2.15
CA ARG A 33 7.78 11.08 -1.33
C ARG A 33 9.04 11.15 -0.47
N ASP A 34 8.97 10.59 0.74
CA ASP A 34 10.11 10.30 1.63
C ASP A 34 11.01 9.13 1.12
N GLY A 35 11.03 8.88 -0.19
CA GLY A 35 11.91 7.88 -0.82
C GLY A 35 11.32 6.48 -1.00
N GLU A 36 10.30 6.07 -0.24
CA GLU A 36 9.69 4.73 -0.37
C GLU A 36 8.34 4.77 -1.12
N LEU A 37 8.22 3.96 -2.18
CA LEU A 37 6.96 3.77 -2.92
C LEU A 37 5.97 2.88 -2.17
N VAL A 38 6.46 1.82 -1.52
CA VAL A 38 5.64 0.88 -0.73
C VAL A 38 5.87 1.17 0.74
N ARG A 39 4.85 1.69 1.43
CA ARG A 39 4.92 2.01 2.86
C ARG A 39 4.68 0.81 3.76
N HIS A 40 3.78 -0.08 3.38
CA HIS A 40 3.47 -1.26 4.17
C HIS A 40 3.13 -2.46 3.29
N ARG A 41 3.49 -3.66 3.76
CA ARG A 41 3.06 -4.94 3.19
C ARG A 41 2.20 -5.67 4.22
N CYS A 42 1.05 -6.14 3.79
CA CYS A 42 0.01 -6.73 4.60
C CYS A 42 -0.36 -8.10 4.06
N ALA A 43 -0.70 -9.02 4.95
CA ALA A 43 -1.08 -10.38 4.56
C ALA A 43 -2.54 -10.44 4.05
N THR A 44 -3.38 -9.49 4.44
CA THR A 44 -4.81 -9.47 4.11
C THR A 44 -5.28 -8.09 3.65
N LYS A 45 -6.32 -8.07 2.80
CA LYS A 45 -7.00 -6.83 2.37
C LYS A 45 -7.48 -5.96 3.54
N PRO A 46 -8.23 -6.49 4.53
CA PRO A 46 -8.74 -5.65 5.62
C PRO A 46 -7.64 -4.99 6.46
N GLU A 47 -6.48 -5.66 6.61
CA GLU A 47 -5.30 -5.07 7.25
C GLU A 47 -4.76 -3.89 6.42
N ALA A 48 -4.57 -4.08 5.12
CA ALA A 48 -4.13 -3.01 4.22
C ALA A 48 -5.12 -1.84 4.13
N ASP A 49 -6.43 -2.11 4.12
CA ASP A 49 -7.49 -1.08 4.16
C ASP A 49 -7.45 -0.25 5.47
N ARG A 50 -7.13 -0.89 6.59
CA ARG A 50 -6.97 -0.19 7.87
C ARG A 50 -5.73 0.69 7.88
N GLU A 51 -4.62 0.20 7.34
CA GLU A 51 -3.35 0.94 7.26
C GLU A 51 -3.47 2.14 6.31
N VAL A 52 -4.01 1.93 5.10
CA VAL A 52 -4.18 3.03 4.11
C VAL A 52 -5.11 4.12 4.65
N ARG A 53 -6.14 3.75 5.42
CA ARG A 53 -7.06 4.71 6.03
C ARG A 53 -6.34 5.54 7.09
N GLN A 54 -5.62 4.89 8.01
CA GLN A 54 -4.85 5.57 9.05
C GLN A 54 -3.78 6.50 8.45
N LEU A 55 -3.11 6.08 7.39
CA LEU A 55 -2.10 6.90 6.71
C LEU A 55 -2.72 8.11 5.99
N ASN A 56 -3.84 7.91 5.28
CA ASN A 56 -4.55 9.02 4.67
C ASN A 56 -5.11 9.99 5.71
N GLU A 57 -5.66 9.52 6.84
CA GLU A 57 -6.16 10.39 7.92
C GLU A 57 -5.03 11.20 8.56
N GLN A 58 -3.84 10.63 8.75
CA GLN A 58 -2.66 11.35 9.28
C GLN A 58 -2.17 12.44 8.33
N TYR A 59 -2.09 12.14 7.03
CA TYR A 59 -1.61 13.09 6.02
C TYR A 59 -2.65 14.12 5.60
N ASP A 60 -3.94 13.87 5.79
CA ASP A 60 -5.00 14.88 5.60
C ASP A 60 -5.03 15.89 6.75
N ALA A 61 -4.64 15.47 7.95
CA ALA A 61 -4.58 16.32 9.14
C ALA A 61 -3.29 17.18 9.24
N THR A 62 -2.36 17.05 8.30
CA THR A 62 -1.06 17.73 8.28
C THR A 62 -1.00 18.76 7.16
#